data_AF-X1LF41-F1
#
_entry.id   AF-X1LF41-F1
#
_cell.length_a   1.000
_cell.length_b   1.000
_cell.length_c   1.000
_cell.angle_alpha   90.00
_cell.angle_beta   90.00
_cell.angle_gamma   90.00
#
_symmetry.space_group_name_H-M   'P 1'
#
loop_
_entity.id
_entity.type
_entity.pdbx_description
1 polymer ?
#
loop_
_entity_poly.entity_id
_entity_poly.type
_entity_poly.pdbx_seq_one_letter_code
_entity_poly.pdbx_strand_id
1 'polypeptide(L)'
;MVQQYFGLFTKKIGSYLDDNGVSHIVDATIQTKPLTPADLDTIVDTYTSYRDFAESIPYNFVYRDYNILDTEGGVFTYLKKGKEISERVSRRIEEFYSRNFNVACRSYNGFVYVPIEVDSWSAHPCCKRGNAVYIEQVKLKFNQFTTKEPLVFFNTDLSNTRRKRSRKTNMLYITGSTDPSICGFDMGWLEFGSHWNSFITNIRQQFKSKIVYIRTWQSHKNGYPHFHSLIYFKDIEFTAVPNWDYNEKTGRRDKLSWRIPSRSKLHRGDNLTIRQRFKTAWKYGTVDILCVSDTHKSFKDMLKYVTRDLKGGESDLTNAMVWFFGKQSFSYSKDFAKVVWGDTENIDLSVDKFDVDSIIPNSSNSNLELLRIEFYPQISNDLLYKNPPKTHQRGLFSVKDPPLKCEFNVNNVENSIEGYVRLECKNSKLSDQFDCPVYRYVSGD
;
A
#
# COMPACT_ATOMS: atom_id res chain seq x y z
N MET A 1 -9.37 -2.11 -16.11
CA MET A 1 -10.49 -1.40 -16.78
C MET A 1 -10.26 0.10 -16.87
N VAL A 2 -10.16 0.84 -15.75
CA VAL A 2 -9.96 2.31 -15.76
C VAL A 2 -8.70 2.73 -16.54
N GLN A 3 -7.55 2.09 -16.26
CA GLN A 3 -6.30 2.33 -16.99
C GLN A 3 -6.48 2.18 -18.51
N GLN A 4 -7.06 1.08 -18.96
CA GLN A 4 -7.30 0.80 -20.39
C GLN A 4 -8.24 1.83 -21.04
N TYR A 5 -9.29 2.26 -20.35
CA TYR A 5 -10.21 3.31 -20.84
C TYR A 5 -9.47 4.62 -21.11
N PHE A 6 -8.53 4.96 -20.23
CA PHE A 6 -7.68 6.14 -20.38
C PHE A 6 -6.44 5.89 -21.24
N GLY A 7 -6.32 4.75 -21.91
CA GLY A 7 -5.21 4.47 -22.82
C GLY A 7 -3.92 3.97 -22.15
N LEU A 8 -3.96 3.62 -20.87
CA LEU A 8 -2.84 3.02 -20.16
C LEU A 8 -2.91 1.50 -20.27
N PHE A 9 -1.97 0.91 -21.01
CA PHE A 9 -1.93 -0.54 -21.28
C PHE A 9 -0.62 -1.14 -20.80
N THR A 10 -0.70 -2.35 -20.25
CA THR A 10 0.48 -3.18 -20.00
C THR A 10 0.73 -4.02 -21.24
N LYS A 11 1.89 -3.81 -21.89
CA LYS A 11 2.33 -4.57 -23.05
C LYS A 11 3.54 -5.42 -22.68
N LYS A 12 3.49 -6.71 -23.00
CA LYS A 12 4.66 -7.59 -22.92
C LYS A 12 5.71 -7.12 -23.93
N ILE A 13 6.88 -6.71 -23.43
CA ILE A 13 8.00 -6.23 -24.25
C ILE A 13 9.13 -7.26 -24.36
N GLY A 14 9.12 -8.29 -23.53
CA GLY A 14 10.09 -9.37 -23.63
C GLY A 14 9.97 -10.39 -22.49
N SER A 15 11.03 -11.18 -22.35
CA SER A 15 11.24 -12.07 -21.22
C SER A 15 12.73 -12.31 -21.03
N TYR A 16 13.16 -12.56 -19.79
CA TYR A 16 14.52 -13.01 -19.48
C TYR A 16 14.47 -14.25 -18.58
N LEU A 17 15.56 -15.03 -18.53
CA LEU A 17 15.72 -16.11 -17.56
C LEU A 17 16.55 -15.59 -16.39
N ASP A 18 16.16 -15.90 -15.16
CA ASP A 18 17.02 -15.64 -13.99
C ASP A 18 18.14 -16.69 -13.86
N ASP A 19 18.97 -16.54 -12.83
CA ASP A 19 20.10 -17.43 -12.55
C ASP A 19 19.67 -18.90 -12.31
N ASN A 20 18.39 -19.14 -12.02
CA ASN A 20 17.82 -20.48 -11.84
C ASN A 20 17.11 -21.00 -13.10
N GLY A 21 17.18 -20.27 -14.22
CA GLY A 21 16.50 -20.61 -15.47
C GLY A 21 15.00 -20.34 -15.46
N VAL A 22 14.47 -19.60 -14.48
CA VAL A 22 13.04 -19.24 -14.42
C VAL A 22 12.79 -18.07 -15.37
N SER A 23 11.80 -18.22 -16.25
CA SER A 23 11.42 -17.16 -17.19
C SER A 23 10.56 -16.09 -16.52
N HIS A 24 11.05 -14.85 -16.57
CA HIS A 24 10.37 -13.66 -16.12
C HIS A 24 9.89 -12.86 -17.32
N ILE A 25 8.58 -12.58 -17.38
CA ILE A 25 8.00 -11.70 -18.39
C ILE A 25 8.38 -10.26 -18.05
N VAL A 26 8.84 -9.52 -19.06
CA VAL A 26 9.06 -8.08 -18.94
C VAL A 26 7.88 -7.38 -19.58
N ASP A 27 7.12 -6.69 -18.75
CA ASP A 27 6.00 -5.85 -19.16
C ASP A 27 6.40 -4.37 -19.13
N ALA A 28 5.92 -3.61 -20.11
CA ALA A 28 6.00 -2.16 -20.10
C ALA A 28 4.60 -1.57 -20.06
N THR A 29 4.41 -0.58 -19.20
CA THR A 29 3.21 0.25 -19.22
C THR A 29 3.37 1.32 -20.30
N ILE A 30 2.43 1.38 -21.23
CA ILE A 30 2.43 2.30 -22.37
C ILE A 30 1.16 3.14 -22.30
N GLN A 31 1.29 4.44 -22.51
CA GLN A 31 0.19 5.36 -22.70
C GLN A 31 -0.08 5.53 -24.21
N THR A 32 -1.28 5.22 -24.68
CA THR A 32 -1.65 5.27 -26.11
C THR A 32 -2.35 6.56 -26.51
N LYS A 33 -2.82 7.36 -25.53
CA LYS A 33 -3.36 8.71 -25.75
C LYS A 33 -2.87 9.65 -24.64
N PRO A 34 -2.47 10.90 -24.91
CA PRO A 34 -2.24 11.86 -23.84
C PRO A 34 -3.52 12.04 -23.02
N LEU A 35 -3.41 12.12 -21.69
CA LEU A 35 -4.55 12.55 -20.88
C LEU A 35 -4.82 14.06 -21.10
N THR A 36 -5.98 14.51 -20.67
CA THR A 36 -6.39 15.90 -20.70
C THR A 36 -6.71 16.33 -19.28
N PRO A 37 -6.82 17.65 -18.99
CA PRO A 37 -7.32 18.09 -17.69
C PRO A 37 -8.67 17.46 -17.30
N ALA A 38 -9.57 17.25 -18.27
CA ALA A 38 -10.86 16.58 -18.02
C ALA A 38 -10.71 15.09 -17.68
N ASP A 39 -9.72 14.41 -18.26
CA ASP A 39 -9.39 13.03 -17.86
C ASP A 39 -8.90 12.98 -16.41
N LEU A 40 -8.13 13.99 -15.94
CA LEU A 40 -7.67 14.05 -14.54
C LEU A 40 -8.84 14.15 -13.57
N ASP A 41 -9.82 15.02 -13.85
CA ASP A 41 -11.02 15.14 -13.02
C ASP A 41 -11.79 13.82 -12.98
N THR A 42 -11.96 13.15 -14.13
CA THR A 42 -12.64 11.86 -14.22
C THR A 42 -11.88 10.75 -13.46
N ILE A 43 -10.55 10.74 -13.53
CA ILE A 43 -9.70 9.81 -12.78
C ILE A 43 -9.86 10.05 -11.28
N VAL A 44 -9.89 11.30 -10.82
CA VAL A 44 -10.10 11.66 -9.41
C VAL A 44 -11.48 11.22 -8.93
N ASP A 45 -12.54 11.49 -9.69
CA ASP A 45 -13.91 11.08 -9.36
C ASP A 45 -14.04 9.55 -9.29
N THR A 46 -13.40 8.85 -10.23
CA THR A 46 -13.39 7.37 -10.25
C THR A 46 -12.62 6.82 -9.05
N TYR A 47 -11.44 7.38 -8.75
CA TYR A 47 -10.62 6.97 -7.62
C TYR A 47 -11.34 7.22 -6.28
N THR A 48 -11.94 8.39 -6.08
CA THR A 48 -12.66 8.72 -4.84
C THR A 48 -13.86 7.80 -4.66
N SER A 49 -14.62 7.53 -5.72
CA SER A 49 -15.70 6.53 -5.70
C SER A 49 -15.19 5.14 -5.31
N TYR A 50 -14.06 4.69 -5.89
CA TYR A 50 -13.45 3.40 -5.55
C TYR A 50 -12.96 3.34 -4.10
N ARG A 51 -12.31 4.41 -3.62
CA ARG A 51 -11.78 4.54 -2.25
C ARG A 51 -12.89 4.53 -1.21
N ASP A 52 -13.96 5.27 -1.47
CA ASP A 52 -15.07 5.47 -0.54
C ASP A 52 -16.10 4.34 -0.61
N PHE A 53 -16.02 3.49 -1.64
CA PHE A 53 -16.81 2.26 -1.70
C PHE A 53 -16.45 1.36 -0.51
N ALA A 54 -17.43 1.16 0.37
CA ALA A 54 -17.35 0.32 1.56
C ALA A 54 -17.25 -1.15 1.14
N GLU A 55 -16.04 -1.56 0.83
CA GLU A 55 -15.69 -2.96 0.58
C GLU A 55 -15.16 -3.53 1.88
N SER A 56 -15.83 -4.56 2.38
CA SER A 56 -15.36 -5.35 3.50
C SER A 56 -14.80 -6.66 2.98
N ILE A 57 -13.60 -7.02 3.43
CA ILE A 57 -13.09 -8.38 3.23
C ILE A 57 -13.63 -9.20 4.41
N PRO A 58 -14.48 -10.22 4.17
CA PRO A 58 -14.82 -11.17 5.21
C PRO A 58 -13.59 -12.05 5.45
N TYR A 59 -13.19 -12.15 6.72
CA TYR A 59 -12.18 -13.08 7.19
C TYR A 59 -12.91 -14.17 7.97
N ASN A 60 -12.66 -15.43 7.63
CA ASN A 60 -12.96 -16.54 8.54
C ASN A 60 -11.70 -16.81 9.38
N PHE A 61 -11.79 -16.59 10.69
CA PHE A 61 -10.80 -17.08 11.63
C PHE A 61 -11.24 -18.46 12.11
N VAL A 62 -10.51 -19.49 11.73
CA VAL A 62 -10.67 -20.84 12.27
C VAL A 62 -9.79 -20.95 13.51
N TYR A 63 -10.39 -20.93 14.69
CA TYR A 63 -9.67 -21.19 15.93
C TYR A 63 -9.72 -22.66 16.27
N ARG A 64 -8.60 -23.21 16.75
CA ARG A 64 -8.59 -24.48 17.47
C ARG A 64 -8.88 -24.17 18.93
N ASP A 65 -10.16 -24.21 19.29
CA ASP A 65 -10.55 -24.14 20.69
C ASP A 65 -10.58 -25.55 21.27
N TYR A 66 -10.25 -25.67 22.55
CA TYR A 66 -10.39 -26.92 23.28
C TYR A 66 -11.57 -26.76 24.22
N ASN A 67 -12.74 -27.20 23.78
CA ASN A 67 -13.84 -27.36 24.73
C ASN A 67 -13.47 -28.47 25.71
N ILE A 68 -13.32 -28.09 26.97
CA ILE A 68 -13.34 -29.04 28.07
C ILE A 68 -14.79 -29.49 28.16
N LEU A 69 -15.07 -30.69 27.63
CA LEU A 69 -16.32 -31.36 27.95
C LEU A 69 -16.24 -31.74 29.42
N ASP A 70 -16.72 -30.85 30.28
CA ASP A 70 -17.07 -31.25 31.64
C ASP A 70 -18.30 -32.16 31.52
N THR A 71 -18.06 -33.45 31.71
CA THR A 71 -19.09 -34.50 31.60
C THR A 71 -20.23 -34.34 32.63
N GLU A 72 -20.18 -33.33 33.51
CA GLU A 72 -21.26 -33.01 34.44
C GLU A 72 -22.54 -32.48 33.76
N GLY A 73 -22.50 -32.03 32.50
CA GLY A 73 -23.60 -31.31 31.84
C GLY A 73 -24.20 -31.94 30.57
N GLY A 74 -24.63 -33.21 30.60
CA GLY A 74 -25.43 -33.86 29.53
C GLY A 74 -24.57 -34.37 28.36
N VAL A 75 -24.37 -35.67 28.12
CA VAL A 75 -25.36 -36.73 27.80
C VAL A 75 -25.03 -38.05 28.53
N PHE A 76 -24.11 -38.04 29.51
CA PHE A 76 -23.76 -39.21 30.32
C PHE A 76 -23.98 -38.98 31.82
N THR A 77 -25.21 -38.62 32.19
CA THR A 77 -25.64 -38.56 33.60
C THR A 77 -25.83 -39.96 34.20
N TYR A 78 -24.79 -40.81 34.16
CA TYR A 78 -24.79 -42.13 34.82
C TYR A 78 -23.60 -42.36 35.76
N LEU A 79 -22.72 -41.38 35.95
CA LEU A 79 -21.52 -41.53 36.79
C LEU A 79 -21.38 -40.45 37.87
N LYS A 80 -22.48 -40.00 38.47
CA LYS A 80 -22.43 -39.17 39.68
C LYS A 80 -22.39 -40.03 40.94
N LYS A 81 -21.27 -40.73 41.14
CA LYS A 81 -20.84 -41.30 42.44
C LYS A 81 -19.33 -41.55 42.43
N GLY A 82 -18.55 -40.47 42.49
CA GLY A 82 -17.16 -40.45 42.99
C GLY A 82 -16.23 -41.59 42.55
N LYS A 83 -16.34 -42.05 41.30
CA LYS A 83 -15.45 -43.07 40.74
C LYS A 83 -14.79 -42.44 39.53
N GLU A 84 -13.46 -42.46 39.53
CA GLU A 84 -12.64 -42.14 38.36
C GLU A 84 -13.27 -42.79 37.12
N ILE A 85 -13.39 -42.02 36.04
CA ILE A 85 -13.77 -42.57 34.74
C ILE A 85 -12.73 -43.63 34.43
N SER A 86 -13.15 -44.90 34.39
CA SER A 86 -12.22 -45.98 34.09
C SER A 86 -11.58 -45.71 32.73
N GLU A 87 -10.29 -45.95 32.61
CA GLU A 87 -9.48 -45.79 31.40
C GLU A 87 -10.16 -46.39 30.15
N ARG A 88 -10.96 -47.45 30.34
CA ARG A 88 -11.78 -48.12 29.32
C ARG A 88 -12.89 -47.25 28.71
N VAL A 89 -13.49 -46.34 29.48
CA VAL A 89 -14.55 -45.42 29.02
C VAL A 89 -13.92 -44.25 28.26
N SER A 90 -12.83 -43.68 28.78
CA SER A 90 -12.06 -42.64 28.08
C SER A 90 -11.60 -43.14 26.71
N ARG A 91 -11.05 -44.35 26.63
CA ARG A 91 -10.63 -44.96 25.36
C ARG A 91 -11.80 -45.17 24.38
N ARG A 92 -12.99 -45.50 24.88
CA ARG A 92 -14.19 -45.64 24.02
C ARG A 92 -14.68 -44.32 23.46
N ILE A 93 -14.57 -43.24 24.24
CA ILE A 93 -14.89 -41.89 23.77
C ILE A 93 -13.85 -41.46 22.73
N GLU A 94 -12.55 -41.66 22.99
CA GLU A 94 -11.48 -41.42 22.01
C GLU A 94 -11.69 -42.23 20.72
N GLU A 95 -12.00 -43.52 20.82
CA GLU A 95 -12.32 -44.39 19.67
C GLU A 95 -13.56 -43.91 18.91
N PHE A 96 -14.61 -43.46 19.61
CA PHE A 96 -15.82 -42.93 18.99
C PHE A 96 -15.52 -41.67 18.19
N TYR A 97 -14.80 -40.70 18.78
CA TYR A 97 -14.48 -39.46 18.09
C TYR A 97 -13.47 -39.69 16.94
N SER A 98 -12.47 -40.54 17.15
CA SER A 98 -11.51 -40.91 16.11
C SER A 98 -12.18 -41.61 14.93
N ARG A 99 -13.13 -42.53 15.16
CA ARG A 99 -13.83 -43.24 14.07
C ARG A 99 -14.82 -42.38 13.32
N ASN A 100 -15.57 -41.51 14.01
CA ASN A 100 -16.67 -40.78 13.39
C ASN A 100 -16.27 -39.40 12.86
N PHE A 101 -15.23 -38.78 13.44
CA PHE A 101 -14.82 -37.42 13.07
C PHE A 101 -13.36 -37.33 12.63
N ASN A 102 -12.62 -38.44 12.61
CA ASN A 102 -11.21 -38.50 12.23
C ASN A 102 -10.30 -37.58 13.07
N VAL A 103 -10.69 -37.31 14.33
CA VAL A 103 -9.97 -36.43 15.26
C VAL A 103 -9.24 -37.26 16.32
N ALA A 104 -7.93 -37.02 16.47
CA ALA A 104 -7.16 -37.55 17.58
C ALA A 104 -7.43 -36.73 18.85
N CYS A 105 -8.26 -37.27 19.74
CA CYS A 105 -8.51 -36.68 21.05
C CYS A 105 -7.39 -37.08 22.02
N ARG A 106 -6.98 -36.17 22.91
CA ARG A 106 -6.09 -36.51 24.04
C ARG A 106 -6.91 -36.51 25.32
N SER A 107 -6.78 -37.56 26.13
CA SER A 107 -7.27 -37.56 27.50
C SER A 107 -6.16 -37.20 28.50
N TYR A 108 -6.48 -36.34 29.46
CA TYR A 108 -5.61 -36.00 30.59
C TYR A 108 -6.47 -35.74 31.83
N ASN A 109 -6.15 -36.36 32.97
CA ASN A 109 -6.89 -36.23 34.24
C ASN A 109 -8.40 -36.44 34.15
N GLY A 110 -8.87 -37.39 33.32
CA GLY A 110 -10.29 -37.71 33.18
C GLY A 110 -11.08 -36.76 32.25
N PHE A 111 -10.43 -35.76 31.66
CA PHE A 111 -11.02 -34.90 30.64
C PHE A 111 -10.60 -35.35 29.24
N VAL A 112 -11.54 -35.32 28.29
CA VAL A 112 -11.28 -35.54 26.86
C VAL A 112 -11.30 -34.18 26.18
N TYR A 113 -10.16 -33.79 25.60
CA TYR A 113 -10.04 -32.55 24.84
C TYR A 113 -10.43 -32.84 23.40
N VAL A 114 -11.59 -32.32 23.00
CA VAL A 114 -12.04 -32.36 21.61
C VAL A 114 -11.65 -31.02 20.98
N PRO A 115 -10.72 -30.98 20.01
CA PRO A 115 -10.48 -29.75 19.26
C PRO A 115 -11.74 -29.45 18.47
N ILE A 116 -12.36 -28.30 18.76
CA ILE A 116 -13.46 -27.78 17.95
C ILE A 116 -12.89 -26.66 17.10
N GLU A 117 -13.11 -26.76 15.79
CA GLU A 117 -12.89 -25.63 14.90
C GLU A 117 -14.05 -24.65 15.11
N VAL A 118 -13.74 -23.51 15.71
CA VAL A 118 -14.70 -22.41 15.85
C VAL A 118 -14.43 -21.45 14.70
N ASP A 119 -15.37 -21.37 13.77
CA ASP A 119 -15.38 -20.35 12.73
C ASP A 119 -15.91 -19.05 13.31
N SER A 120 -15.10 -17.99 13.26
CA SER A 120 -15.58 -16.64 13.51
C SER A 120 -15.37 -15.77 12.28
N TRP A 121 -16.44 -15.14 11.85
CA TRP A 121 -16.41 -14.20 10.73
C TRP A 121 -16.21 -12.79 11.24
N SER A 122 -15.19 -12.10 10.74
CA SER A 122 -15.07 -10.66 10.89
C SER A 122 -15.03 -9.98 9.53
N ALA A 123 -15.69 -8.83 9.42
CA ALA A 123 -15.63 -7.98 8.25
C ALA A 123 -14.74 -6.79 8.59
N HIS A 124 -13.59 -6.67 7.91
CA HIS A 124 -12.72 -5.51 8.05
C HIS A 124 -12.77 -4.65 6.77
N PRO A 125 -12.75 -3.31 6.88
CA PRO A 125 -12.69 -2.46 5.71
C PRO A 125 -11.41 -2.75 4.90
N CYS A 126 -11.53 -2.86 3.58
CA CYS A 126 -10.37 -3.03 2.70
C CYS A 126 -9.37 -1.90 2.90
N CYS A 127 -8.07 -2.21 2.89
CA CYS A 127 -7.02 -1.21 2.87
C CYS A 127 -6.91 -0.60 1.46
N LYS A 128 -7.59 0.53 1.22
CA LYS A 128 -7.55 1.27 -0.04
C LYS A 128 -6.73 2.54 0.14
N ARG A 129 -5.87 2.86 -0.82
CA ARG A 129 -5.05 4.08 -0.78
C ARG A 129 -5.90 5.30 -0.38
N GLY A 130 -5.38 6.08 0.55
CA GLY A 130 -6.03 7.29 1.06
C GLY A 130 -7.21 7.06 2.02
N ASN A 131 -7.71 5.83 2.22
CA ASN A 131 -8.73 5.56 3.23
C ASN A 131 -8.13 5.45 4.65
N ALA A 132 -9.01 5.39 5.66
CA ALA A 132 -8.59 5.38 7.06
C ALA A 132 -7.66 4.20 7.41
N VAL A 133 -7.99 2.99 6.95
CA VAL A 133 -7.18 1.78 7.19
C VAL A 133 -5.79 1.93 6.59
N TYR A 134 -5.70 2.40 5.34
CA TYR A 134 -4.40 2.66 4.69
C TYR A 134 -3.59 3.72 5.46
N ILE A 135 -4.22 4.81 5.89
CA ILE A 135 -3.54 5.87 6.65
C ILE A 135 -2.97 5.32 7.97
N GLU A 136 -3.74 4.49 8.68
CA GLU A 136 -3.26 3.84 9.92
C GLU A 136 -2.08 2.92 9.65
N GLN A 137 -2.14 2.09 8.61
CA GLN A 137 -1.04 1.22 8.20
C GLN A 137 0.22 2.02 7.83
N VAL A 138 0.08 3.11 7.08
CA VAL A 138 1.20 4.01 6.78
C VAL A 138 1.77 4.62 8.06
N LYS A 139 0.93 5.10 8.98
CA LYS A 139 1.40 5.65 10.28
C LYS A 139 2.18 4.61 11.07
N LEU A 140 1.65 3.39 11.17
CA LEU A 140 2.34 2.26 11.83
C LEU A 140 3.71 2.00 11.20
N LYS A 141 3.80 1.96 9.87
CA LYS A 141 5.09 1.81 9.16
C LYS A 141 6.04 2.97 9.40
N PHE A 142 5.53 4.20 9.49
CA PHE A 142 6.33 5.38 9.77
C PHE A 142 6.74 5.52 11.25
N ASN A 143 6.11 4.77 12.17
CA ASN A 143 6.45 4.84 13.60
C ASN A 143 7.93 4.56 13.84
N GLN A 144 8.53 3.65 13.09
CA GLN A 144 9.98 3.38 13.18
C GLN A 144 10.87 4.61 12.98
N PHE A 145 10.36 5.68 12.35
CA PHE A 145 11.06 6.95 12.16
C PHE A 145 10.57 8.06 13.09
N THR A 146 9.27 8.04 13.45
CA THR A 146 8.62 9.14 14.20
C THR A 146 8.58 8.93 15.70
N THR A 147 8.80 7.71 16.19
CA THR A 147 8.89 7.39 17.64
C THR A 147 10.33 7.32 18.15
N LYS A 148 11.32 7.30 17.26
CA LYS A 148 12.75 7.35 17.62
C LYS A 148 13.11 8.72 18.20
N GLU A 149 14.10 8.74 19.09
CA GLU A 149 14.71 9.97 19.59
C GLU A 149 15.17 10.85 18.41
N PRO A 150 14.77 12.13 18.36
CA PRO A 150 15.11 13.00 17.25
C PRO A 150 16.61 13.28 17.16
N LEU A 151 17.17 13.16 15.95
CA LEU A 151 18.52 13.66 15.69
C LEU A 151 18.44 15.15 15.37
N VAL A 152 18.90 15.97 16.32
CA VAL A 152 19.01 17.42 16.17
C VAL A 152 20.38 17.75 15.58
N PHE A 153 20.41 18.08 14.29
CA PHE A 153 21.63 18.47 13.59
C PHE A 153 22.12 19.86 14.00
N PHE A 154 21.19 20.80 14.19
CA PHE A 154 21.52 22.15 14.64
C PHE A 154 20.32 22.89 15.25
N ASN A 155 20.61 23.82 16.18
CA ASN A 155 19.59 24.68 16.77
C ASN A 155 19.16 25.78 15.79
N THR A 156 17.84 25.89 15.62
CA THR A 156 17.18 26.89 14.75
C THR A 156 16.99 28.25 15.42
N ASP A 157 17.23 28.35 16.72
CA ASP A 157 17.17 29.62 17.45
C ASP A 157 18.24 30.60 16.95
N LEU A 158 17.79 31.78 16.54
CA LEU A 158 18.61 32.89 16.07
C LEU A 158 19.02 33.85 17.20
N SER A 159 18.43 33.75 18.39
CA SER A 159 18.72 34.63 19.53
C SER A 159 20.15 34.46 20.06
N ASN A 160 20.71 33.25 19.95
CA ASN A 160 22.01 32.89 20.52
C ASN A 160 23.21 33.06 19.55
N THR A 161 23.08 33.98 18.58
CA THR A 161 23.97 34.15 17.41
C THR A 161 25.38 34.67 17.71
N ARG A 162 25.68 35.05 18.97
CA ARG A 162 27.03 35.51 19.34
C ARG A 162 28.10 34.43 19.21
N ARG A 163 27.73 33.15 19.20
CA ARG A 163 28.63 32.04 18.82
C ARG A 163 28.32 31.64 17.38
N LYS A 164 29.11 32.14 16.42
CA LYS A 164 29.12 31.74 14.98
C LYS A 164 29.54 30.27 14.79
N ARG A 165 29.00 29.31 15.55
CA ARG A 165 29.18 27.90 15.20
C ARG A 165 28.45 27.66 13.88
N SER A 166 29.17 27.10 12.92
CA SER A 166 28.58 26.69 11.65
C SER A 166 27.48 25.68 11.94
N ARG A 167 26.24 25.98 11.55
CA ARG A 167 25.14 25.02 11.59
C ARG A 167 25.41 23.99 10.48
N LYS A 168 25.47 22.72 10.87
CA LYS A 168 25.81 21.60 9.98
C LYS A 168 24.68 20.57 10.00
N THR A 169 24.44 19.91 8.88
CA THR A 169 23.51 18.78 8.80
C THR A 169 23.97 17.79 7.75
N ASN A 170 23.66 16.51 7.97
CA ASN A 170 23.93 15.44 7.01
C ASN A 170 22.65 15.04 6.27
N MET A 171 21.52 15.65 6.62
CA MET A 171 20.22 15.36 6.03
C MET A 171 19.68 16.58 5.28
N LEU A 172 19.23 16.32 4.06
CA LEU A 172 18.60 17.30 3.19
C LEU A 172 17.16 16.89 2.91
N TYR A 173 16.25 17.86 2.96
CA TYR A 173 14.90 17.73 2.44
C TYR A 173 14.90 18.30 1.02
N ILE A 174 14.62 17.44 0.05
CA ILE A 174 14.72 17.75 -1.37
C ILE A 174 13.36 17.54 -2.02
N THR A 175 12.88 18.56 -2.71
CA THR A 175 11.67 18.48 -3.54
C THR A 175 12.09 18.60 -5.00
N GLY A 176 11.60 17.75 -5.88
CA GLY A 176 11.85 17.87 -7.30
C GLY A 176 10.58 17.70 -8.11
N SER A 177 10.42 18.50 -9.16
CA SER A 177 9.27 18.48 -10.05
C SER A 177 9.67 18.19 -11.48
N THR A 178 8.75 17.63 -12.26
CA THR A 178 8.89 17.60 -13.72
C THR A 178 8.54 18.97 -14.31
N ASP A 179 9.29 19.39 -15.32
CA ASP A 179 8.97 20.57 -16.13
C ASP A 179 7.89 20.22 -17.17
N PRO A 180 6.72 20.88 -17.13
CA PRO A 180 5.65 20.65 -18.11
C PRO A 180 6.05 20.86 -19.57
N SER A 181 7.11 21.64 -19.84
CA SER A 181 7.61 21.84 -21.19
C SER A 181 8.41 20.66 -21.75
N ILE A 182 8.86 19.74 -20.88
CA ILE A 182 9.68 18.58 -21.27
C ILE A 182 8.80 17.38 -21.61
N CYS A 183 7.73 17.13 -20.85
CA CYS A 183 6.83 16.01 -21.12
C CYS A 183 5.38 16.31 -20.67
N GLY A 184 4.42 15.54 -21.20
CA GLY A 184 3.03 15.53 -20.71
C GLY A 184 2.93 15.00 -19.27
N PHE A 185 1.78 15.19 -18.61
CA PHE A 185 1.55 14.68 -17.24
C PHE A 185 1.63 13.13 -17.22
N ASP A 186 1.21 12.45 -18.28
CA ASP A 186 1.20 11.00 -18.45
C ASP A 186 2.62 10.43 -18.47
N MET A 187 3.42 10.89 -19.43
CA MET A 187 4.82 10.51 -19.55
C MET A 187 5.59 10.94 -18.30
N GLY A 188 5.26 12.11 -17.76
CA GLY A 188 5.77 12.60 -16.50
C GLY A 188 5.62 11.57 -15.39
N TRP A 189 4.41 11.03 -15.18
CA TRP A 189 4.14 10.02 -14.15
C TRP A 189 4.72 8.64 -14.50
N LEU A 190 4.63 8.21 -15.75
CA LEU A 190 5.15 6.92 -16.19
C LEU A 190 6.66 6.81 -15.93
N GLU A 191 7.41 7.81 -16.38
CA GLU A 191 8.87 7.83 -16.30
C GLU A 191 9.40 8.33 -14.95
N PHE A 192 8.55 8.94 -14.11
CA PHE A 192 8.99 9.61 -12.87
C PHE A 192 9.86 8.74 -11.96
N GLY A 193 9.50 7.46 -11.83
CA GLY A 193 10.28 6.49 -11.04
C GLY A 193 11.68 6.24 -11.63
N SER A 194 11.78 6.14 -12.96
CA SER A 194 13.06 6.00 -13.66
C SER A 194 13.92 7.26 -13.53
N HIS A 195 13.29 8.44 -13.66
CA HIS A 195 13.93 9.74 -13.45
C HIS A 195 14.49 9.88 -12.03
N TRP A 196 13.73 9.46 -11.02
CA TRP A 196 14.19 9.41 -9.63
C TRP A 196 15.37 8.46 -9.43
N ASN A 197 15.33 7.26 -10.02
CA ASN A 197 16.43 6.30 -9.91
C ASN A 197 17.72 6.85 -10.54
N SER A 198 17.59 7.51 -11.70
CA SER A 198 18.70 8.20 -12.36
C SER A 198 19.23 9.34 -11.49
N PHE A 199 18.36 10.14 -10.89
CA PHE A 199 18.72 11.20 -9.96
C PHE A 199 19.51 10.68 -8.77
N ILE A 200 19.01 9.69 -8.05
CA ILE A 200 19.69 9.11 -6.88
C ILE A 200 21.03 8.48 -7.26
N THR A 201 21.12 7.82 -8.42
CA THR A 201 22.38 7.28 -8.94
C THR A 201 23.40 8.39 -9.21
N ASN A 202 22.97 9.47 -9.87
CA ASN A 202 23.81 10.64 -10.13
C ASN A 202 24.26 11.33 -8.83
N ILE A 203 23.38 11.44 -7.83
CA ILE A 203 23.75 11.99 -6.52
C ILE A 203 24.83 11.12 -5.85
N ARG A 204 24.69 9.79 -5.84
CA ARG A 204 25.73 8.89 -5.30
C ARG A 204 27.07 9.10 -6.00
N GLN A 205 27.08 9.18 -7.32
CA GLN A 205 28.30 9.40 -8.11
C GLN A 205 28.94 10.77 -7.84
N GLN A 206 28.14 11.83 -7.82
CA GLN A 206 28.64 13.20 -7.67
C GLN A 206 29.16 13.50 -6.27
N PHE A 207 28.56 12.90 -5.23
CA PHE A 207 28.95 13.12 -3.84
C PHE A 207 29.90 12.05 -3.30
N LYS A 208 30.01 10.88 -3.96
CA LYS A 208 30.86 9.76 -3.51
C LYS A 208 30.63 9.36 -2.05
N SER A 209 29.39 9.45 -1.59
CA SER A 209 29.00 9.09 -0.22
C SER A 209 27.90 8.04 -0.23
N LYS A 210 27.87 7.22 0.82
CA LYS A 210 26.73 6.36 1.08
C LYS A 210 25.54 7.23 1.44
N ILE A 211 24.49 7.14 0.62
CA ILE A 211 23.22 7.82 0.88
C ILE A 211 22.10 6.82 1.15
N VAL A 212 21.27 7.16 2.13
CA VAL A 212 19.97 6.53 2.38
C VAL A 212 18.90 7.58 2.26
N TYR A 213 17.71 7.19 1.84
CA TYR A 213 16.61 8.13 1.62
C TYR A 213 15.25 7.56 2.01
N ILE A 214 14.31 8.48 2.26
CA ILE A 214 12.86 8.26 2.21
C ILE A 214 12.32 9.20 1.14
N ARG A 215 11.41 8.72 0.27
CA ARG A 215 10.72 9.55 -0.73
C ARG A 215 9.22 9.36 -0.68
N THR A 216 8.50 10.35 -1.16
CA THR A 216 7.07 10.30 -1.44
C THR A 216 6.78 10.93 -2.79
N TRP A 217 5.73 10.45 -3.46
CA TRP A 217 5.20 11.11 -4.65
C TRP A 217 4.07 12.05 -4.28
N GLN A 218 3.95 13.15 -5.02
CA GLN A 218 2.85 14.07 -4.91
C GLN A 218 2.49 14.61 -6.30
N SER A 219 1.21 14.90 -6.52
CA SER A 219 0.79 15.68 -7.69
C SER A 219 0.80 17.17 -7.36
N HIS A 220 1.33 17.99 -8.26
CA HIS A 220 1.06 19.43 -8.26
C HIS A 220 -0.43 19.68 -8.55
N LYS A 221 -0.92 20.90 -8.28
CA LYS A 221 -2.30 21.30 -8.62
C LYS A 221 -2.67 21.07 -10.08
N ASN A 222 -1.68 21.10 -10.97
CA ASN A 222 -1.84 20.91 -12.41
C ASN A 222 -1.67 19.44 -12.85
N GLY A 223 -1.62 18.48 -11.93
CA GLY A 223 -1.51 17.05 -12.26
C GLY A 223 -0.08 16.53 -12.37
N TYR A 224 0.94 17.39 -12.49
CA TYR A 224 2.31 16.97 -12.74
C TYR A 224 2.96 16.32 -11.51
N PRO A 225 3.77 15.26 -11.70
CA PRO A 225 4.43 14.61 -10.58
C PRO A 225 5.52 15.50 -9.99
N HIS A 226 5.63 15.45 -8.68
CA HIS A 226 6.78 15.90 -7.93
C HIS A 226 7.08 14.92 -6.80
N PHE A 227 8.32 14.90 -6.34
CA PHE A 227 8.71 14.11 -5.19
C PHE A 227 9.07 15.01 -4.02
N HIS A 228 8.87 14.49 -2.81
CA HIS A 228 9.55 14.96 -1.61
C HIS A 228 10.46 13.87 -1.12
N SER A 229 11.65 14.22 -0.66
CA SER A 229 12.59 13.23 -0.15
C SER A 229 13.46 13.77 0.97
N LEU A 230 13.67 12.93 1.97
CA LEU A 230 14.75 13.08 2.94
C LEU A 230 15.91 12.23 2.48
N ILE A 231 17.06 12.86 2.22
CA ILE A 231 18.30 12.17 1.87
C ILE A 231 19.33 12.43 2.95
N TYR A 232 19.83 11.36 3.56
CA TYR A 232 20.91 11.38 4.53
C TYR A 232 22.23 10.96 3.87
N PHE A 233 23.28 11.75 4.09
CA PHE A 233 24.62 11.53 3.58
C PHE A 233 25.52 11.08 4.73
N LYS A 234 25.97 9.83 4.71
CA LYS A 234 26.75 9.28 5.83
C LYS A 234 28.05 10.04 6.08
N ASP A 235 28.71 10.47 5.01
CA ASP A 235 30.10 10.94 5.05
C ASP A 235 30.24 12.44 4.71
N ILE A 236 29.11 13.17 4.64
CA ILE A 236 29.09 14.57 4.18
C ILE A 236 28.21 15.41 5.08
N GLU A 237 28.78 16.50 5.59
CA GLU A 237 28.05 17.54 6.31
C GLU A 237 27.89 18.80 5.46
N PHE A 238 26.67 19.32 5.41
CA PHE A 238 26.32 20.55 4.70
C PHE A 238 26.25 21.72 5.67
N THR A 239 26.82 22.86 5.29
CA THR A 239 26.58 24.12 6.00
C THR A 239 25.15 24.59 5.74
N ALA A 240 24.41 24.87 6.81
CA ALA A 240 23.08 25.44 6.78
C ALA A 240 23.12 26.94 7.10
N VAL A 241 22.49 27.77 6.27
CA VAL A 241 22.29 29.20 6.52
C VAL A 241 20.79 29.53 6.55
N PRO A 242 20.38 30.47 7.42
CA PRO A 242 18.98 30.87 7.46
C PRO A 242 18.60 31.58 6.16
N ASN A 243 17.42 31.29 5.65
CA ASN A 243 16.83 31.94 4.51
C ASN A 243 15.39 32.34 4.88
N TRP A 244 15.06 33.61 4.70
CA TRP A 244 13.69 34.07 4.90
C TRP A 244 12.96 33.98 3.56
N ASP A 245 12.14 32.94 3.41
CA ASP A 245 11.34 32.72 2.21
C ASP A 245 10.17 33.71 2.17
N TYR A 246 9.84 34.17 0.97
CA TYR A 246 8.69 35.04 0.73
C TYR A 246 7.40 34.22 0.82
N ASN A 247 6.44 34.74 1.56
CA ASN A 247 5.10 34.17 1.69
C ASN A 247 4.13 35.01 0.88
N GLU A 248 3.66 34.45 -0.23
CA GLU A 248 2.74 35.13 -1.15
C GLU A 248 1.42 35.53 -0.49
N LYS A 249 0.94 34.76 0.49
CA LYS A 249 -0.33 35.04 1.17
C LYS A 249 -0.24 36.26 2.07
N THR A 250 0.91 36.49 2.71
CA THR A 250 1.10 37.61 3.64
C THR A 250 1.85 38.77 3.00
N GLY A 251 2.43 38.57 1.81
CA GLY A 251 3.31 39.53 1.15
C GLY A 251 4.61 39.80 1.91
N ARG A 252 4.99 38.92 2.86
CA ARG A 252 6.11 39.12 3.79
C ARG A 252 7.08 37.95 3.76
N ARG A 253 8.32 38.20 4.18
CA ARG A 253 9.32 37.15 4.40
C ARG A 253 9.23 36.64 5.83
N ASP A 254 8.21 35.85 6.11
CA ASP A 254 7.90 35.36 7.47
C ASP A 254 8.22 33.87 7.67
N LYS A 255 8.55 33.13 6.60
CA LYS A 255 8.90 31.72 6.68
C LYS A 255 10.42 31.54 6.72
N LEU A 256 10.94 31.24 7.90
CA LEU A 256 12.35 30.86 8.06
C LEU A 256 12.57 29.42 7.57
N SER A 257 13.43 29.27 6.57
CA SER A 257 13.98 27.99 6.13
C SER A 257 15.49 27.96 6.27
N TRP A 258 16.08 26.77 6.19
CA TRP A 258 17.52 26.56 6.27
C TRP A 258 17.99 26.00 4.95
N ARG A 259 19.03 26.58 4.36
CA ARG A 259 19.49 26.23 3.01
C ARG A 259 20.99 26.13 2.94
N ILE A 260 21.48 25.41 1.95
CA ILE A 260 22.92 25.35 1.62
C ILE A 260 23.33 26.70 1.00
N PRO A 261 24.44 27.35 1.40
CA PRO A 261 24.89 28.58 0.75
C PRO A 261 25.04 28.41 -0.77
N SER A 262 24.64 29.43 -1.54
CA SER A 262 24.64 29.35 -3.02
C SER A 262 26.02 29.06 -3.62
N ARG A 263 27.09 29.52 -2.96
CA ARG A 263 28.49 29.32 -3.36
C ARG A 263 29.19 28.16 -2.65
N SER A 264 28.47 27.38 -1.83
CA SER A 264 29.06 26.24 -1.13
C SER A 264 29.51 25.17 -2.13
N LYS A 265 30.76 24.75 -2.02
CA LYS A 265 31.36 23.66 -2.81
C LYS A 265 31.59 22.45 -1.92
N LEU A 266 31.64 21.25 -2.51
CA LEU A 266 31.91 20.02 -1.77
C LEU A 266 33.41 19.97 -1.41
N HIS A 267 34.27 20.22 -2.40
CA HIS A 267 35.71 20.36 -2.19
C HIS A 267 36.22 21.71 -2.71
N ARG A 268 37.34 22.17 -2.14
CA ARG A 268 38.05 23.36 -2.64
C ARG A 268 38.54 23.05 -4.06
N GLY A 269 38.20 23.93 -5.01
CA GLY A 269 38.55 23.76 -6.42
C GLY A 269 37.46 23.12 -7.29
N ASP A 270 36.38 22.59 -6.71
CA ASP A 270 35.25 22.07 -7.50
C ASP A 270 34.68 23.15 -8.44
N ASN A 271 34.34 22.74 -9.66
CA ASN A 271 33.67 23.63 -10.62
C ASN A 271 32.18 23.85 -10.29
N LEU A 272 31.55 22.87 -9.64
CA LEU A 272 30.14 22.91 -9.29
C LEU A 272 29.93 23.20 -7.80
N THR A 273 28.96 24.07 -7.51
CA THR A 273 28.41 24.22 -6.16
C THR A 273 27.56 23.00 -5.81
N ILE A 274 27.33 22.79 -4.52
CA ILE A 274 26.49 21.68 -4.03
C ILE A 274 25.08 21.77 -4.64
N ARG A 275 24.48 22.96 -4.72
CA ARG A 275 23.17 23.16 -5.35
C ARG A 275 23.19 22.84 -6.85
N GLN A 276 24.26 23.21 -7.56
CA GLN A 276 24.41 22.88 -8.98
C GLN A 276 24.51 21.37 -9.20
N ARG A 277 25.19 20.61 -8.31
CA ARG A 277 25.27 19.14 -8.37
C ARG A 277 23.89 18.47 -8.34
N PHE A 278 23.02 18.93 -7.44
CA PHE A 278 21.62 18.47 -7.41
C PHE A 278 20.85 18.86 -8.67
N LYS A 279 21.01 20.10 -9.14
CA LYS A 279 20.35 20.57 -10.37
C LYS A 279 20.80 19.79 -11.61
N THR A 280 22.08 19.46 -11.73
CA THR A 280 22.58 18.66 -12.87
C THR A 280 22.21 17.18 -12.75
N ALA A 281 22.00 16.68 -11.53
CA ALA A 281 21.48 15.34 -11.30
C ALA A 281 19.99 15.21 -11.67
N TRP A 282 19.18 16.24 -11.42
CA TRP A 282 17.75 16.30 -11.78
C TRP A 282 17.54 17.11 -13.07
N LYS A 283 17.67 16.43 -14.22
CA LYS A 283 17.57 17.07 -15.55
C LYS A 283 16.13 17.32 -16.03
N TYR A 284 15.14 16.85 -15.28
CA TYR A 284 13.74 16.75 -15.72
C TYR A 284 12.86 17.90 -15.24
N GLY A 285 13.41 18.84 -14.48
CA GLY A 285 12.71 20.05 -14.06
C GLY A 285 13.37 20.76 -12.90
N THR A 286 12.57 21.20 -11.94
CA THR A 286 13.08 22.00 -10.82
C THR A 286 13.46 21.12 -9.63
N VAL A 287 14.45 21.56 -8.86
CA VAL A 287 14.82 20.94 -7.59
C VAL A 287 15.01 22.02 -6.54
N ASP A 288 14.35 21.85 -5.39
CA ASP A 288 14.54 22.67 -4.20
C ASP A 288 15.20 21.86 -3.08
N ILE A 289 16.07 22.53 -2.33
CA ILE A 289 16.92 21.88 -1.32
C ILE A 289 16.86 22.69 -0.03
N LEU A 290 16.41 22.02 1.03
CA LEU A 290 16.36 22.52 2.40
C LEU A 290 17.27 21.67 3.29
N CYS A 291 17.91 22.33 4.24
CA CYS A 291 18.69 21.67 5.29
C CYS A 291 17.77 21.24 6.42
N VAL A 292 17.89 19.98 6.85
CA VAL A 292 17.12 19.45 7.97
C VAL A 292 17.82 19.81 9.27
N SER A 293 17.08 20.45 10.18
CA SER A 293 17.56 20.78 11.53
C SER A 293 17.33 19.66 12.52
N ASP A 294 16.24 18.92 12.33
CA ASP A 294 15.74 17.89 13.22
C ASP A 294 14.97 16.84 12.42
N THR A 295 15.22 15.56 12.70
CA THR A 295 14.60 14.45 11.96
C THR A 295 13.11 14.29 12.25
N HIS A 296 12.64 14.54 13.48
CA HIS A 296 11.23 14.37 13.87
C HIS A 296 10.33 15.26 13.03
N LYS A 297 10.63 16.56 12.98
CA LYS A 297 9.84 17.53 12.21
C LYS A 297 9.81 17.14 10.73
N SER A 298 10.94 16.70 10.20
CA SER A 298 11.08 16.27 8.81
C SER A 298 10.30 15.00 8.49
N PHE A 299 10.32 13.97 9.34
CA PHE A 299 9.52 12.76 9.12
C PHE A 299 8.02 13.02 9.28
N LYS A 300 7.60 13.87 10.23
CA LYS A 300 6.20 14.31 10.32
C LYS A 300 5.74 15.03 9.07
N ASP A 301 6.59 15.86 8.47
CA ASP A 301 6.26 16.54 7.21
C ASP A 301 6.18 15.54 6.04
N MET A 302 7.09 14.57 5.96
CA MET A 302 7.00 13.48 4.97
C MET A 302 5.72 12.66 5.12
N LEU A 303 5.37 12.27 6.35
CA LEU A 303 4.16 11.51 6.66
C LEU A 303 2.92 12.26 6.20
N LYS A 304 2.87 13.59 6.41
CA LYS A 304 1.77 14.43 5.93
C LYS A 304 1.55 14.35 4.42
N TYR A 305 2.58 14.10 3.60
CA TYR A 305 2.39 13.95 2.15
C TYR A 305 1.80 12.58 1.77
N VAL A 306 2.05 11.54 2.56
CA VAL A 306 1.50 10.20 2.35
C VAL A 306 0.09 10.07 2.92
N THR A 307 -0.15 10.71 4.07
CA THR A 307 -1.40 10.59 4.83
C THR A 307 -2.25 11.86 4.75
N ARG A 308 -2.02 12.75 3.78
CA ARG A 308 -2.76 14.00 3.69
C ARG A 308 -4.24 13.66 3.49
N ASP A 309 -5.01 13.81 4.57
CA ASP A 309 -6.36 13.28 4.72
C ASP A 309 -7.31 13.66 3.58
N LEU A 310 -8.34 12.82 3.47
CA LEU A 310 -9.62 12.82 2.74
C LEU A 310 -10.40 14.15 2.65
N LYS A 311 -9.80 15.31 2.90
CA LYS A 311 -10.48 16.62 2.87
C LYS A 311 -10.70 17.17 1.45
N GLY A 312 -10.55 16.33 0.42
CA GLY A 312 -10.67 16.73 -0.98
C GLY A 312 -9.46 17.51 -1.52
N GLY A 313 -9.50 17.81 -2.82
CA GLY A 313 -8.54 18.69 -3.49
C GLY A 313 -7.21 18.01 -3.86
N GLU A 314 -6.08 18.67 -3.58
CA GLU A 314 -4.73 18.22 -4.00
C GLU A 314 -4.35 16.81 -3.51
N SER A 315 -4.87 16.41 -2.34
CA SER A 315 -4.62 15.09 -1.77
C SER A 315 -5.28 13.99 -2.59
N ASP A 316 -6.51 14.21 -3.06
CA ASP A 316 -7.24 13.25 -3.89
C ASP A 316 -6.59 13.12 -5.25
N LEU A 317 -6.18 14.25 -5.85
CA LEU A 317 -5.41 14.23 -7.09
C LEU A 317 -4.10 13.44 -6.94
N THR A 318 -3.35 13.68 -5.86
CA THR A 318 -2.12 12.93 -5.59
C THR A 318 -2.38 11.43 -5.51
N ASN A 319 -3.34 11.00 -4.68
CA ASN A 319 -3.61 9.59 -4.50
C ASN A 319 -4.20 8.94 -5.76
N ALA A 320 -5.06 9.65 -6.48
CA ALA A 320 -5.65 9.19 -7.73
C ALA A 320 -4.57 8.97 -8.80
N MET A 321 -3.61 9.89 -8.95
CA MET A 321 -2.52 9.73 -9.93
C MET A 321 -1.58 8.58 -9.54
N VAL A 322 -1.23 8.48 -8.26
CA VAL A 322 -0.38 7.38 -7.77
C VAL A 322 -1.10 6.03 -7.94
N TRP A 323 -2.40 5.94 -7.67
CA TRP A 323 -3.24 4.76 -7.92
C TRP A 323 -3.33 4.44 -9.42
N PHE A 324 -3.67 5.42 -10.25
CA PHE A 324 -3.86 5.26 -11.69
C PHE A 324 -2.58 4.77 -12.39
N PHE A 325 -1.41 5.31 -12.02
CA PHE A 325 -0.11 4.90 -12.58
C PHE A 325 0.56 3.74 -11.83
N GLY A 326 -0.12 3.13 -10.86
CA GLY A 326 0.40 1.99 -10.10
C GLY A 326 1.71 2.28 -9.36
N LYS A 327 1.85 3.48 -8.81
CA LYS A 327 3.07 3.91 -8.12
C LYS A 327 2.99 3.61 -6.62
N GLN A 328 4.15 3.40 -6.01
CA GLN A 328 4.29 3.33 -4.55
C GLN A 328 4.22 4.74 -3.96
N SER A 329 3.29 5.07 -3.06
CA SER A 329 3.14 6.41 -2.46
C SER A 329 4.43 6.88 -1.83
N PHE A 330 5.12 5.97 -1.15
CA PHE A 330 6.38 6.24 -0.48
C PHE A 330 7.34 5.06 -0.60
N SER A 331 8.64 5.32 -0.47
CA SER A 331 9.64 4.27 -0.39
C SER A 331 10.81 4.75 0.44
N TYR A 332 11.54 3.83 1.08
CA TYR A 332 12.74 4.15 1.83
C TYR A 332 13.83 3.10 1.64
N SER A 333 15.07 3.47 1.94
CA SER A 333 16.22 2.56 1.87
C SER A 333 16.12 1.51 2.99
N LYS A 334 16.35 0.23 2.67
CA LYS A 334 16.30 -0.88 3.64
C LYS A 334 17.18 -0.65 4.88
N ASP A 335 18.33 -0.01 4.71
CA ASP A 335 19.29 0.28 5.77
C ASP A 335 19.16 1.71 6.33
N PHE A 336 18.05 2.40 6.08
CA PHE A 336 17.88 3.80 6.47
C PHE A 336 18.09 4.00 7.97
N ALA A 337 17.35 3.28 8.82
CA ALA A 337 17.45 3.45 10.27
C ALA A 337 18.84 3.08 10.81
N LYS A 338 19.43 2.00 10.30
CA LYS A 338 20.80 1.59 10.61
C LYS A 338 21.83 2.66 10.27
N VAL A 339 21.70 3.32 9.12
CA VAL A 339 22.66 4.35 8.69
C VAL A 339 22.47 5.66 9.43
N VAL A 340 21.22 6.01 9.79
CA VAL A 340 20.89 7.29 10.45
C VAL A 340 21.11 7.22 11.97
N TRP A 341 20.62 6.19 12.64
CA TRP A 341 20.71 6.04 14.11
C TRP A 341 21.78 5.06 14.58
N GLY A 342 22.40 4.28 13.69
CA GLY A 342 23.38 3.26 14.07
C GLY A 342 22.75 1.97 14.59
N ASP A 343 21.43 1.81 14.47
CA ASP A 343 20.69 0.63 14.93
C ASP A 343 21.26 -0.66 14.31
N THR A 344 21.68 -1.58 15.17
CA THR A 344 22.16 -2.91 14.78
C THR A 344 21.02 -3.88 14.52
N GLU A 345 19.84 -3.62 15.09
CA GLU A 345 18.60 -4.28 14.75
C GLU A 345 18.30 -3.97 13.27
N ASN A 346 18.33 -5.00 12.44
CA ASN A 346 17.81 -4.87 11.09
C ASN A 346 16.38 -4.34 11.23
N ILE A 347 16.05 -3.26 10.53
CA ILE A 347 14.65 -2.89 10.34
C ILE A 347 13.96 -4.15 9.88
N ASP A 348 13.04 -4.64 10.70
CA ASP A 348 12.36 -5.88 10.42
C ASP A 348 11.40 -5.64 9.25
N LEU A 349 11.93 -5.77 8.04
CA LEU A 349 11.12 -5.80 6.83
C LEU A 349 10.20 -7.03 6.80
N SER A 350 10.37 -8.00 7.70
CA SER A 350 9.47 -9.17 7.80
C SER A 350 8.12 -8.85 8.43
N VAL A 351 7.95 -7.66 9.04
CA VAL A 351 6.63 -7.14 9.43
C VAL A 351 5.73 -6.95 8.20
N ASP A 352 6.28 -6.87 6.98
CA ASP A 352 5.54 -6.60 5.75
C ASP A 352 5.66 -7.72 4.71
N LYS A 353 4.84 -8.78 4.85
CA LYS A 353 4.34 -9.48 3.64
C LYS A 353 3.34 -8.62 2.85
N PHE A 354 2.99 -7.44 3.36
CA PHE A 354 2.11 -6.45 2.74
C PHE A 354 2.91 -5.20 2.43
N ASP A 355 3.44 -5.10 1.22
CA ASP A 355 3.72 -3.77 0.70
C ASP A 355 2.36 -3.08 0.51
N VAL A 356 1.99 -2.21 1.46
CA VAL A 356 0.72 -1.47 1.53
C VAL A 356 0.45 -0.67 0.25
N ASP A 357 1.49 -0.44 -0.54
CA ASP A 357 1.44 0.20 -1.85
C ASP A 357 1.58 -0.77 -3.03
N SER A 358 2.01 -2.01 -2.81
CA SER A 358 1.98 -3.01 -3.87
C SER A 358 0.52 -3.25 -4.23
N ILE A 359 0.18 -2.93 -5.48
CA ILE A 359 -1.04 -3.41 -6.13
C ILE A 359 -0.83 -4.91 -6.31
N ILE A 360 -0.95 -5.66 -5.22
CA ILE A 360 -0.98 -7.10 -5.28
C ILE A 360 -2.39 -7.41 -5.77
N PRO A 361 -2.56 -8.16 -6.87
CA PRO A 361 -3.88 -8.61 -7.29
C PRO A 361 -4.63 -9.40 -6.20
N ASN A 362 -3.91 -9.89 -5.17
CA ASN A 362 -4.35 -10.87 -4.17
C ASN A 362 -3.80 -10.66 -2.74
N SER A 363 -3.48 -9.44 -2.27
CA SER A 363 -2.89 -9.32 -0.91
C SER A 363 -3.91 -9.30 0.21
N SER A 364 -4.01 -10.46 0.82
CA SER A 364 -4.52 -10.69 2.15
C SER A 364 -3.59 -11.72 2.82
N ASN A 365 -3.27 -11.51 4.09
CA ASN A 365 -2.80 -12.51 5.08
C ASN A 365 -2.42 -11.82 6.40
N SER A 366 -2.40 -12.56 7.49
CA SER A 366 -1.87 -12.18 8.80
C SER A 366 -0.80 -13.21 9.19
N ASN A 367 0.16 -12.82 10.05
CA ASN A 367 1.24 -13.70 10.53
C ASN A 367 1.01 -14.05 12.01
N LEU A 368 0.35 -15.17 12.28
CA LEU A 368 0.51 -16.08 13.44
C LEU A 368 0.19 -17.49 12.93
N GLU A 369 0.60 -18.56 13.61
CA GLU A 369 0.46 -19.95 13.12
C GLU A 369 -1.02 -20.29 12.86
N LEU A 370 -1.39 -20.14 11.59
CA LEU A 370 -2.73 -20.14 11.07
C LEU A 370 -2.78 -21.30 10.09
N LEU A 371 -3.65 -22.27 10.35
CA LEU A 371 -3.79 -23.48 9.54
C LEU A 371 -4.20 -23.14 8.09
N ARG A 372 -5.07 -22.12 7.91
CA ARG A 372 -5.60 -21.60 6.64
C ARG A 372 -6.38 -20.29 6.86
N ILE A 373 -6.30 -19.32 5.93
CA ILE A 373 -7.31 -18.25 5.78
C ILE A 373 -8.04 -18.52 4.47
N GLU A 374 -9.36 -18.47 4.50
CA GLU A 374 -10.20 -18.53 3.31
C GLU A 374 -10.70 -17.13 2.96
N PHE A 375 -10.47 -16.71 1.71
CA PHE A 375 -10.99 -15.46 1.18
C PHE A 375 -12.25 -15.74 0.39
N TYR A 376 -13.37 -15.20 0.85
CA TYR A 376 -14.63 -15.20 0.11
C TYR A 376 -14.88 -13.79 -0.39
N PRO A 377 -14.64 -13.48 -1.68
CA PRO A 377 -15.13 -12.23 -2.22
C PRO A 377 -16.67 -12.28 -2.18
N GLN A 378 -17.28 -11.59 -1.22
CA GLN A 378 -18.69 -11.25 -1.32
C GLN A 378 -18.82 -10.14 -2.35
N ILE A 379 -19.04 -10.52 -3.61
CA ILE A 379 -19.72 -9.63 -4.54
C ILE A 379 -21.14 -9.51 -3.99
N SER A 380 -21.51 -8.34 -3.45
CA SER A 380 -22.86 -8.15 -2.93
C SER A 380 -23.87 -8.40 -4.05
N ASN A 381 -24.97 -9.09 -3.74
CA ASN A 381 -26.05 -9.36 -4.71
C ASN A 381 -26.64 -8.07 -5.31
N ASP A 382 -26.45 -6.95 -4.62
CA ASP A 382 -26.92 -5.61 -4.97
C ASP A 382 -26.16 -5.04 -6.19
N LEU A 383 -24.93 -5.53 -6.46
CA LEU A 383 -24.20 -5.25 -7.69
C LEU A 383 -24.70 -6.08 -8.89
N LEU A 384 -25.37 -7.21 -8.64
CA LEU A 384 -25.89 -8.06 -9.70
C LEU A 384 -27.35 -7.72 -10.02
N TYR A 385 -28.26 -7.69 -9.04
CA TYR A 385 -29.68 -7.43 -9.30
C TYR A 385 -30.42 -7.02 -8.03
N LYS A 386 -30.75 -5.73 -7.86
CA LYS A 386 -32.11 -5.22 -7.51
C LYS A 386 -32.08 -3.73 -7.10
N ASN A 387 -32.76 -2.91 -7.92
CA ASN A 387 -33.21 -1.54 -7.63
C ASN A 387 -32.14 -0.49 -7.27
N PRO A 388 -31.42 0.09 -8.26
CA PRO A 388 -30.67 1.32 -8.03
C PRO A 388 -31.64 2.48 -7.70
N PRO A 389 -31.30 3.37 -6.75
CA PRO A 389 -32.05 4.61 -6.52
C PRO A 389 -32.12 5.41 -7.82
N LYS A 390 -33.33 5.88 -8.20
CA LYS A 390 -33.57 6.64 -9.45
C LYS A 390 -32.71 7.90 -9.58
N THR A 391 -32.11 8.39 -8.50
CA THR A 391 -31.33 9.64 -8.46
C THR A 391 -29.87 9.48 -8.90
N HIS A 392 -29.37 8.27 -9.15
CA HIS A 392 -27.99 8.05 -9.59
C HIS A 392 -27.85 7.40 -10.98
N GLN A 393 -28.92 7.37 -11.78
CA GLN A 393 -28.82 7.04 -13.20
C GLN A 393 -28.28 8.24 -14.01
N ARG A 394 -26.99 8.58 -13.82
CA ARG A 394 -26.20 9.14 -14.92
C ARG A 394 -25.46 7.96 -15.53
N GLY A 395 -25.97 7.48 -16.67
CA GLY A 395 -25.39 6.37 -17.39
C GLY A 395 -23.93 6.63 -17.70
N LEU A 396 -23.05 5.77 -17.21
CA LEU A 396 -21.64 5.74 -17.61
C LEU A 396 -21.46 5.35 -19.09
N PHE A 397 -22.52 4.86 -19.76
CA PHE A 397 -22.53 4.55 -21.18
C PHE A 397 -23.92 4.83 -21.78
N SER A 398 -23.95 5.60 -22.87
CA SER A 398 -25.15 6.05 -23.57
C SER A 398 -25.77 4.96 -24.46
N VAL A 399 -26.25 3.86 -23.86
CA VAL A 399 -27.07 2.87 -24.58
C VAL A 399 -28.43 2.80 -23.89
N LYS A 400 -29.49 3.02 -24.67
CA LYS A 400 -30.84 3.33 -24.20
C LYS A 400 -31.62 2.14 -23.61
N ASP A 401 -31.10 0.93 -23.63
CA ASP A 401 -31.84 -0.25 -23.18
C ASP A 401 -31.01 -1.14 -22.23
N PRO A 402 -31.56 -1.55 -21.07
CA PRO A 402 -30.94 -2.57 -20.23
C PRO A 402 -30.92 -3.93 -20.95
N PRO A 403 -29.91 -4.79 -20.70
CA PRO A 403 -29.88 -6.12 -21.30
C PRO A 403 -31.09 -6.96 -20.88
N LEU A 404 -31.60 -7.77 -21.82
CA LEU A 404 -32.70 -8.72 -21.63
C LEU A 404 -32.39 -9.70 -20.49
N LYS A 405 -33.43 -10.04 -19.70
CA LYS A 405 -33.39 -10.99 -18.58
C LYS A 405 -32.70 -12.30 -19.00
N CYS A 406 -31.66 -12.69 -18.27
CA CYS A 406 -31.13 -14.05 -18.34
C CYS A 406 -32.08 -15.00 -17.59
N GLU A 407 -32.47 -16.10 -18.24
CA GLU A 407 -33.25 -17.17 -17.60
C GLU A 407 -32.31 -18.22 -16.99
N PHE A 408 -32.62 -18.68 -15.78
CA PHE A 408 -31.84 -19.68 -15.05
C PHE A 408 -32.34 -21.08 -15.39
N ASN A 409 -31.43 -21.99 -15.77
CA ASN A 409 -31.74 -23.41 -15.89
C ASN A 409 -31.21 -24.16 -14.65
N VAL A 410 -32.12 -24.57 -13.78
CA VAL A 410 -31.84 -25.25 -12.50
C VAL A 410 -31.38 -26.71 -12.67
N ASN A 411 -31.56 -27.29 -13.86
CA ASN A 411 -31.32 -28.72 -14.09
C ASN A 411 -29.83 -29.10 -14.26
N ASN A 412 -28.91 -28.14 -14.23
CA ASN A 412 -27.46 -28.39 -14.39
C ASN A 412 -26.69 -28.50 -13.06
N VAL A 413 -27.37 -28.42 -11.91
CA VAL A 413 -26.73 -28.43 -10.58
C VAL A 413 -26.37 -29.85 -10.11
N GLU A 414 -27.02 -30.89 -10.64
CA GLU A 414 -26.91 -32.25 -10.10
C GLU A 414 -25.62 -33.02 -10.49
N ASN A 415 -24.74 -32.48 -11.33
CA ASN A 415 -23.57 -33.23 -11.86
C ASN A 415 -22.18 -32.58 -11.64
N SER A 416 -22.04 -31.52 -10.81
CA SER A 416 -20.70 -30.96 -10.54
C SER A 416 -20.01 -31.67 -9.37
N ILE A 417 -18.95 -32.42 -9.67
CA ILE A 417 -18.12 -33.15 -8.68
C ILE A 417 -17.07 -32.21 -8.03
N GLU A 418 -16.90 -31.01 -8.56
CA GLU A 418 -16.06 -29.96 -7.99
C GLU A 418 -16.98 -28.84 -7.47
N GLY A 419 -16.68 -28.25 -6.31
CA GLY A 419 -17.51 -27.27 -5.60
C GLY A 419 -17.74 -25.91 -6.30
N TYR A 420 -17.78 -25.89 -7.63
CA TYR A 420 -18.06 -24.74 -8.47
C TYR A 420 -19.09 -25.12 -9.53
N VAL A 421 -20.16 -24.32 -9.64
CA VAL A 421 -21.08 -24.43 -10.78
C VAL A 421 -20.63 -23.43 -11.85
N ARG A 422 -20.27 -23.95 -13.03
CA ARG A 422 -20.00 -23.14 -14.22
C ARG A 422 -21.32 -22.60 -14.76
N LEU A 423 -21.50 -21.28 -14.76
CA LEU A 423 -22.67 -20.65 -15.37
C LEU A 423 -22.34 -20.28 -16.82
N GLU A 424 -22.95 -20.98 -17.77
CA GLU A 424 -22.89 -20.60 -19.19
C GLU A 424 -24.04 -19.64 -19.52
N CYS A 425 -23.70 -18.41 -19.91
CA CYS A 425 -24.67 -17.43 -20.38
C CYS A 425 -25.03 -17.73 -21.84
N LYS A 426 -26.05 -18.57 -22.08
CA LYS A 426 -26.59 -18.79 -23.42
C LYS A 426 -27.66 -17.74 -23.71
N ASN A 427 -27.48 -16.96 -24.78
CA ASN A 427 -28.41 -15.97 -25.36
C ASN A 427 -28.17 -14.48 -25.08
N SER A 428 -26.92 -14.01 -25.06
CA SER A 428 -26.69 -12.60 -25.42
C SER A 428 -26.02 -12.54 -26.78
N LYS A 429 -26.52 -11.71 -27.71
CA LYS A 429 -25.79 -11.36 -28.96
C LYS A 429 -24.41 -10.71 -28.69
N LEU A 430 -24.05 -10.54 -27.42
CA LEU A 430 -22.78 -10.04 -26.90
C LEU A 430 -21.79 -11.17 -26.55
N SER A 431 -22.21 -12.44 -26.55
CA SER A 431 -21.30 -13.58 -26.26
C SER A 431 -20.21 -13.74 -27.30
N ASP A 432 -20.42 -13.24 -28.52
CA ASP A 432 -19.40 -13.25 -29.58
C ASP A 432 -18.33 -12.15 -29.36
N GLN A 433 -18.52 -11.25 -28.38
CA GLN A 433 -17.60 -10.15 -28.08
C GLN A 433 -16.89 -10.28 -26.73
N PHE A 434 -17.39 -11.13 -25.82
CA PHE A 434 -16.82 -11.28 -24.49
C PHE A 434 -16.94 -12.72 -23.97
N ASP A 435 -15.80 -13.36 -23.70
CA ASP A 435 -15.72 -14.57 -22.87
C ASP A 435 -16.00 -14.17 -21.42
N CYS A 436 -17.23 -14.38 -20.95
CA CYS A 436 -17.60 -14.13 -19.56
C CYS A 436 -17.97 -15.45 -18.86
N PRO A 437 -17.00 -16.15 -18.23
CA PRO A 437 -17.32 -17.19 -17.28
C PRO A 437 -17.56 -16.56 -15.90
N VAL A 438 -18.81 -16.59 -15.44
CA VAL A 438 -19.15 -16.29 -14.04
C VAL A 438 -19.15 -17.62 -13.28
N TYR A 439 -18.35 -17.69 -12.22
CA TYR A 439 -18.32 -18.85 -11.32
C TYR A 439 -19.08 -18.51 -10.04
N ARG A 440 -19.94 -19.43 -9.59
CA ARG A 440 -20.60 -19.34 -8.29
C ARG A 440 -20.23 -20.57 -7.47
N TYR A 441 -19.77 -20.32 -6.24
CA TYR A 441 -19.61 -21.36 -5.22
C TYR A 441 -20.99 -21.75 -4.69
N VAL A 442 -21.30 -23.04 -4.70
CA VAL A 442 -22.49 -23.61 -4.06
C VAL A 442 -21.94 -24.56 -3.00
N SER A 443 -22.13 -24.23 -1.72
CA SER A 443 -21.83 -25.19 -0.64
C SER A 443 -22.82 -26.34 -0.76
N GLY A 444 -22.32 -27.58 -0.83
CA GLY A 444 -23.14 -28.76 -0.62
C GLY A 444 -23.52 -28.84 0.86
N ASP A 445 -24.79 -29.12 1.13
CA ASP A 445 -25.30 -29.49 2.46
C ASP A 445 -24.71 -30.83 2.94
#